data_AF-A0A1G7T0Y0-F1
#
_entry.id   AF-A0A1G7T0Y0-F1
#
_cell.length_a   1.000
_cell.length_b   1.000
_cell.length_c   1.000
_cell.angle_alpha   90.00
_cell.angle_beta   90.00
_cell.angle_gamma   90.00
#
_symmetry.space_group_name_H-M   'P 1'
#
loop_
_entity.id
_entity.type
_entity.pdbx_description
1 polymer ?
#
loop_
_entity_poly.entity_id
_entity_poly.type
_entity_poly.pdbx_seq_one_letter_code
_entity_poly.pdbx_strand_id
1 'polypeptide(L)' 'MKNLGIIIIIIAAIALVACGIMGEVNNNYITFGCVGLAVVGLIVHIIVNKRITE' A
#
# COMPACT_ATOMS: atom_id res chain seq x y z
N MET A 1 -14.65 8.70 -4.39
CA MET A 1 -13.52 7.76 -4.60
C MET A 1 -13.56 6.63 -3.56
N LYS A 2 -14.52 5.70 -3.64
CA LYS A 2 -14.77 4.69 -2.58
C LYS A 2 -13.64 3.67 -2.38
N ASN A 3 -12.87 3.38 -3.43
CA ASN A 3 -11.91 2.27 -3.41
C ASN A 3 -10.44 2.73 -3.39
N LEU A 4 -10.19 4.04 -3.21
CA LEU A 4 -8.85 4.60 -3.39
C LEU A 4 -7.84 3.99 -2.42
N GLY A 5 -8.19 3.86 -1.13
CA GLY A 5 -7.30 3.26 -0.14
C GLY A 5 -6.96 1.80 -0.46
N ILE A 6 -7.95 1.02 -0.89
CA ILE A 6 -7.74 -0.38 -1.32
C ILE A 6 -6.81 -0.45 -2.54
N ILE A 7 -7.00 0.43 -3.53
CA ILE A 7 -6.16 0.47 -4.74
C ILE A 7 -4.70 0.77 -4.36
N ILE A 8 -4.46 1.71 -3.45
CA ILE A 8 -3.09 2.03 -2.98
C ILE A 8 -2.45 0.80 -2.31
N ILE A 9 -3.20 0.08 -1.47
CA ILE A 9 -2.72 -1.16 -0.83
C ILE A 9 -2.37 -2.23 -1.88
N ILE A 10 -3.19 -2.39 -2.92
CA ILE A 10 -2.93 -3.35 -4.00
C ILE A 10 -1.65 -2.99 -4.75
N ILE A 11 -1.42 -1.71 -5.03
CA ILE A 11 -0.18 -1.25 -5.68
C ILE A 11 1.03 -1.56 -4.80
N ALA A 12 0.94 -1.33 -3.48
CA ALA A 12 2.01 -1.69 -2.55
C ALA A 12 2.30 -3.20 -2.56
N ALA A 13 1.25 -4.04 -2.59
CA ALA A 13 1.41 -5.48 -2.65
C ALA A 13 2.07 -5.94 -3.95
N ILE A 14 1.66 -5.40 -5.10
CA ILE A 14 2.28 -5.71 -6.40
C ILE A 14 3.76 -5.30 -6.41
N ALA A 15 4.09 -4.11 -5.89
CA ALA A 15 5.46 -3.65 -5.78
C ALA A 15 6.32 -4.56 -4.89
N LEU A 16 5.77 -5.08 -3.79
CA LEU A 16 6.47 -6.02 -2.91
C LEU A 16 6.71 -7.37 -3.58
N VAL A 17 5.73 -7.87 -4.34
CA VAL A 17 5.90 -9.09 -5.16
C VAL A 17 7.00 -8.90 -6.21
N ALA A 18 7.01 -7.76 -6.90
CA ALA A 18 8.04 -7.42 -7.87
C ALA A 18 9.44 -7.35 -7.22
N CYS A 19 9.54 -6.73 -6.04
CA CYS A 19 10.77 -6.70 -5.23
C CYS A 19 11.28 -8.13 -4.92
N GLY A 20 10.37 -9.05 -4.60
CA GLY A 20 10.67 -10.48 -4.43
C GLY A 20 11.25 -11.15 -5.68
N ILE A 21 10.64 -10.90 -6.84
CA ILE A 21 11.07 -11.46 -8.13
C ILE A 21 12.43 -10.90 -8.58
N MET A 22 12.68 -9.62 -8.31
CA MET A 22 13.90 -8.91 -8.71
C MET A 22 15.10 -9.19 -7.79
N GLY A 23 14.90 -9.87 -6.66
CA GLY A 23 15.96 -10.13 -5.68
C GLY A 23 16.28 -8.95 -4.76
N GLU A 24 15.49 -7.88 -4.80
CA GLU A 24 15.68 -6.64 -4.04
C GLU A 24 15.11 -6.73 -2.61
N VAL A 25 14.83 -7.93 -2.09
CA VAL A 25 14.18 -8.15 -0.78
C VAL A 25 14.95 -7.58 0.42
N ASN A 26 16.27 -7.36 0.25
CA ASN A 26 17.15 -6.77 1.25
C ASN A 26 17.43 -5.27 1.01
N ASN A 27 16.80 -4.68 -0.01
CA ASN A 27 16.88 -3.25 -0.24
C ASN A 27 15.84 -2.55 0.63
N ASN A 28 16.26 -2.17 1.84
CA ASN A 28 15.39 -1.52 2.82
C ASN A 28 14.71 -0.26 2.26
N TYR A 29 15.30 0.46 1.31
CA TYR A 29 14.59 1.58 0.68
C TYR A 29 13.31 1.13 -0.03
N ILE A 30 13.37 0.01 -0.77
CA ILE A 30 12.24 -0.53 -1.53
C ILE A 30 11.25 -1.22 -0.58
N THR A 31 11.74 -2.06 0.32
CA THR A 31 10.87 -2.81 1.25
C THR A 31 10.15 -1.87 2.22
N PHE A 32 10.84 -0.90 2.83
CA PHE A 32 10.17 0.11 3.66
C PHE A 32 9.29 1.05 2.85
N GLY A 33 9.65 1.38 1.60
CA GLY A 33 8.80 2.14 0.69
C GLY A 33 7.46 1.43 0.45
N CYS A 34 7.48 0.13 0.16
CA CYS A 34 6.27 -0.67 -0.06
C CYS A 34 5.41 -0.77 1.21
N VAL A 35 6.03 -1.03 2.36
CA VAL A 35 5.33 -1.06 3.66
C VAL A 35 4.72 0.30 3.99
N GLY A 36 5.48 1.38 3.80
CA GLY A 36 4.99 2.75 3.99
C GLY A 36 3.80 3.07 3.10
N LEU A 37 3.83 2.65 1.83
CA LEU A 37 2.74 2.84 0.88
C LEU A 37 1.49 2.05 1.29
N ALA A 38 1.65 0.83 1.80
CA ALA A 38 0.54 0.04 2.36
C ALA A 38 -0.09 0.72 3.58
N VAL A 39 0.72 1.26 4.50
CA VAL A 39 0.24 2.02 5.67
C VAL A 39 -0.53 3.27 5.24
N VAL A 40 -0.01 4.04 4.29
CA VAL A 40 -0.72 5.21 3.72
C VAL A 40 -2.04 4.78 3.09
N GLY A 41 -2.05 3.71 2.29
CA GLY A 41 -3.27 3.17 1.69
C GLY A 41 -4.31 2.75 2.73
N LEU A 42 -3.87 2.15 3.85
CA LEU A 42 -4.73 1.78 4.97
C LEU A 42 -5.32 3.01 5.67
N ILE A 43 -4.52 4.04 5.94
CA ILE A 43 -4.98 5.30 6.53
C ILE A 43 -6.02 5.97 5.61
N VAL A 44 -5.74 6.04 4.31
CA VAL A 44 -6.67 6.58 3.31
C VAL A 44 -7.96 5.76 3.28
N HIS A 45 -7.87 4.43 3.30
CA HIS A 45 -9.04 3.55 3.33
C HIS A 45 -9.92 3.84 4.57
N ILE A 46 -9.31 3.96 5.74
CA ILE A 46 -10.02 4.24 7.00
C ILE A 46 -10.69 5.62 6.94
N ILE A 47 -9.97 6.67 6.53
CA ILE A 47 -10.52 8.03 6.48
C ILE A 47 -11.66 8.13 5.47
N VAL A 48 -11.47 7.55 4.28
CA VAL A 48 -12.47 7.59 3.21
C VAL A 48 -13.70 6.77 3.59
N ASN A 49 -13.55 5.57 4.18
CA ASN A 49 -14.72 4.79 4.61
C ASN A 49 -15.40 5.36 5.86
N LYS A 50 -14.66 5.93 6.82
CA LYS A 50 -15.28 6.60 7.99
C LYS A 50 -16.23 7.73 7.56
N ARG A 51 -15.86 8.54 6.56
CA ARG A 51 -16.74 9.60 6.02
C ARG A 51 -18.00 9.09 5.30
N ILE A 52 -18.06 7.82 4.91
CA ILE A 52 -19.16 7.29 4.08
C ILE A 52 -20.15 6.48 4.93
N THR A 53 -19.78 6.12 6.16
CA THR A 53 -20.64 5.37 7.10
C THR A 53 -21.37 6.29 8.10
N GLU A 54 -21.10 7.59 8.09
CA GLU A 54 -21.85 8.62 8.85
C GLU A 54 -22.83 9.38 7.95
#